data_AF-A0A5Q0JTI7-F1
#
_entry.id   AF-A0A5Q0JTI7-F1
#
_cell.length_a   1.000
_cell.length_b   1.000
_cell.length_c   1.000
_cell.angle_alpha   90.00
_cell.angle_beta   90.00
_cell.angle_gamma   90.00
#
_symmetry.space_group_name_H-M   'P 1'
#
loop_
_entity.id
_entity.type
_entity.pdbx_description
1 polymer ?
#
loop_
_entity_poly.entity_id
_entity_poly.type
_entity_poly.pdbx_seq_one_letter_code
_entity_poly.pdbx_strand_id
1 'polypeptide(L)'
;MGCPIRSACLGKSAQEKKFTITYYKAEYDRNIARANSPKGRYMKGKRQSTVEPVFGTLTQFLAMGKVNTLGLAQTNKCMHMSAIAYNLKKYINFVNKKPKSIAGVICVF
;
A
#
# COMPACT_ATOMS: atom_id res chain seq x y z
N MET A 1 8.51 16.22 -42.69
CA MET A 1 8.90 14.81 -42.48
C MET A 1 8.14 14.27 -41.27
N GLY A 2 7.32 13.23 -41.45
CA GLY A 2 6.45 12.69 -40.41
C GLY A 2 7.18 11.79 -39.41
N CYS A 3 6.73 11.78 -38.15
CA CYS A 3 7.27 10.90 -37.11
C CYS A 3 6.93 9.43 -37.41
N PRO A 4 7.92 8.52 -37.51
CA PRO A 4 7.70 7.13 -37.95
C PRO A 4 6.87 6.27 -36.97
N ILE A 5 6.74 6.69 -35.71
CA ILE A 5 5.96 5.98 -34.68
C ILE A 5 4.58 6.60 -34.45
N ARG A 6 4.13 7.54 -35.30
CA ARG A 6 2.89 8.29 -35.10
C ARG A 6 1.67 7.37 -34.96
N SER A 7 1.57 6.34 -35.78
CA SER A 7 0.47 5.37 -35.77
C SER A 7 0.42 4.50 -34.51
N ALA A 8 1.57 4.22 -33.88
CA ALA A 8 1.65 3.48 -32.62
C ALA A 8 1.50 4.39 -31.38
N CYS A 9 1.90 5.66 -31.49
CA CYS A 9 1.94 6.60 -30.38
C CYS A 9 0.59 7.31 -30.15
N LEU A 10 -0.16 7.63 -31.20
CA LEU A 10 -1.42 8.38 -31.14
C LEU A 10 -2.63 7.45 -31.28
N GLY A 11 -3.68 7.73 -30.51
CA GLY A 11 -4.97 7.03 -30.65
C GLY A 11 -5.80 7.60 -31.80
N LYS A 12 -6.89 6.92 -32.18
CA LYS A 12 -7.81 7.38 -33.25
C LYS A 12 -8.39 8.77 -32.95
N SER A 13 -8.71 9.04 -31.69
CA SER A 13 -9.39 10.28 -31.24
C SER A 13 -8.43 11.32 -30.67
N ALA A 14 -7.30 10.90 -30.10
CA ALA A 14 -6.31 11.80 -29.50
C ALA A 14 -5.10 11.95 -30.43
N GLN A 15 -5.11 13.00 -31.24
CA GLN A 15 -4.04 13.34 -32.20
C GLN A 15 -2.85 14.07 -31.55
N GLU A 16 -2.91 14.29 -30.23
CA GLU A 16 -1.89 14.96 -29.43
C GLU A 16 -1.81 14.32 -28.05
N LYS A 17 -0.59 14.09 -27.55
CA LYS A 17 -0.36 13.67 -26.16
C LYS A 17 -0.25 14.91 -25.28
N LYS A 18 -1.16 15.05 -24.32
CA LYS A 18 -1.15 16.13 -23.32
C LYS A 18 -0.47 15.62 -22.05
N PHE A 19 0.54 16.33 -21.60
CA PHE A 19 1.22 16.06 -20.33
C PHE A 19 0.99 17.24 -19.40
N THR A 20 0.24 17.00 -18.33
CA THR A 20 -0.02 18.02 -17.31
C THR A 20 0.91 17.78 -16.13
N ILE A 21 1.82 18.71 -15.90
CA ILE A 21 2.69 18.72 -14.73
C ILE A 21 1.95 19.45 -13.61
N THR A 22 1.76 18.78 -12.48
CA THR A 22 1.24 19.43 -11.28
C THR A 22 2.32 20.30 -10.66
N TYR A 23 1.94 21.38 -9.97
CA TYR A 23 2.88 22.25 -9.26
C TYR A 23 3.80 21.46 -8.31
N TYR A 24 3.30 20.39 -7.71
CA TYR A 24 4.01 19.54 -6.75
C TYR A 24 4.82 18.38 -7.37
N LYS A 25 5.11 18.43 -8.67
CA LYS A 25 5.80 17.36 -9.39
C LYS A 25 7.12 16.97 -8.70
N ALA A 26 7.90 17.95 -8.26
CA ALA A 26 9.20 17.73 -7.62
C ALA A 26 9.08 17.00 -6.27
N GLU A 27 8.04 17.31 -5.48
CA GLU A 27 7.71 16.63 -4.23
C GLU A 27 7.34 15.16 -4.49
N TYR A 28 6.50 14.92 -5.49
CA TYR A 28 6.11 13.56 -5.88
C TYR A 28 7.31 12.73 -6.34
N ASP A 29 8.14 13.28 -7.22
CA ASP A 29 9.30 12.59 -7.78
C ASP A 29 10.33 12.27 -6.68
N ARG A 30 10.57 13.21 -5.74
CA ARG A 30 11.40 12.96 -4.54
C ARG A 30 10.85 11.82 -3.68
N ASN A 31 9.54 11.78 -3.45
CA ASN A 31 8.93 10.74 -2.64
C ASN A 31 8.98 9.37 -3.34
N ILE A 32 8.79 9.33 -4.66
CA ILE A 32 8.91 8.12 -5.48
C ILE A 32 10.35 7.58 -5.41
N ALA A 33 11.35 8.44 -5.61
CA ALA A 33 12.75 8.05 -5.50
C ALA A 33 13.08 7.49 -4.10
N ARG A 34 12.59 8.14 -3.04
CA ARG A 34 12.74 7.67 -1.66
C ARG A 34 12.09 6.29 -1.46
N ALA A 35 10.87 6.09 -1.94
CA ALA A 35 10.14 4.83 -1.80
C ALA A 35 10.80 3.67 -2.57
N ASN A 36 11.35 3.95 -3.75
CA ASN A 36 12.00 2.97 -4.61
C ASN A 36 13.46 2.66 -4.21
N SER A 37 14.08 3.48 -3.36
CA SER A 37 15.41 3.21 -2.82
C SER A 37 15.48 1.85 -2.11
N PRO A 38 16.65 1.18 -2.04
CA PRO A 38 16.81 -0.09 -1.32
C PRO A 38 16.33 -0.01 0.14
N LYS A 39 16.70 1.07 0.84
CA LYS A 39 16.26 1.35 2.21
C LYS A 39 14.74 1.57 2.27
N GLY A 40 14.17 2.32 1.34
CA GLY A 40 12.73 2.56 1.25
C GLY A 40 11.93 1.26 1.07
N ARG A 41 12.37 0.39 0.16
CA ARG A 41 11.77 -0.92 -0.08
C ARG A 41 11.85 -1.83 1.16
N TYR A 42 13.02 -1.90 1.81
CA TYR A 42 13.20 -2.67 3.04
C TYR A 42 12.29 -2.17 4.17
N MET A 43 12.28 -0.85 4.42
CA MET A 43 11.44 -0.25 5.46
C MET A 43 9.95 -0.38 5.15
N LYS A 44 9.55 -0.34 3.87
CA LYS A 44 8.18 -0.63 3.45
C LYS A 44 7.79 -2.07 3.79
N GLY A 45 8.63 -3.05 3.47
CA GLY A 45 8.39 -4.45 3.82
C GLY A 45 8.28 -4.68 5.33
N LYS A 46 9.17 -4.04 6.12
CA LYS A 46 9.12 -4.10 7.59
C LYS A 46 7.84 -3.47 8.15
N ARG A 47 7.39 -2.34 7.59
CA ARG A 47 6.10 -1.72 7.98
C ARG A 47 4.90 -2.60 7.62
N GLN A 48 4.92 -3.22 6.43
CA GLN A 48 3.89 -4.18 6.02
C GLN A 48 3.87 -5.43 6.93
N SER A 49 5.03 -5.86 7.43
CA SER A 49 5.10 -7.01 8.35
C SER A 49 4.67 -6.66 9.78
N THR A 50 4.77 -5.41 10.21
CA THR A 50 4.40 -5.01 11.58
C THR A 50 3.02 -4.38 11.71
N VAL A 51 2.64 -3.40 10.86
CA VAL A 51 1.55 -2.45 11.19
C VAL A 51 0.42 -2.34 10.15
N GLU A 52 0.41 -3.05 9.02
CA GLU A 52 -0.75 -2.94 8.12
C GLU A 52 -1.29 -4.25 7.52
N PRO A 53 -2.61 -4.51 7.63
CA PRO A 53 -3.41 -4.99 6.51
C PRO A 53 -3.62 -3.82 5.58
N VAL A 54 -3.24 -4.02 4.33
CA VAL A 54 -3.62 -3.08 3.27
C VAL A 54 -5.15 -3.06 3.22
N PHE A 55 -5.76 -1.93 2.85
CA PHE A 55 -7.18 -1.87 2.48
C PHE A 55 -7.60 -3.09 1.63
N GLY A 56 -6.71 -3.54 0.73
CA GLY A 56 -6.83 -4.77 -0.04
C GLY A 56 -6.99 -6.07 0.77
N THR A 57 -6.29 -6.25 1.89
CA THR A 57 -6.49 -7.44 2.73
C THR A 57 -7.88 -7.46 3.36
N LEU A 58 -8.35 -6.31 3.84
CA LEU A 58 -9.67 -6.17 4.43
C LEU A 58 -10.76 -6.46 3.37
N THR A 59 -10.65 -5.84 2.20
CA THR A 59 -11.66 -5.97 1.15
C THR A 59 -11.63 -7.32 0.43
N GLN A 60 -10.44 -7.87 0.16
CA GLN A 60 -10.26 -9.07 -0.65
C GLN A 60 -10.32 -10.39 0.16
N PHE A 61 -9.85 -10.40 1.41
CA PHE A 61 -9.75 -11.64 2.20
C PHE A 61 -10.62 -11.65 3.47
N LEU A 62 -11.09 -10.48 3.93
CA LEU A 62 -11.90 -10.36 5.16
C LEU A 62 -13.33 -9.88 4.88
N ALA A 63 -13.78 -10.00 3.62
CA ALA A 63 -15.13 -9.66 3.18
C ALA A 63 -15.59 -8.22 3.48
N MET A 64 -14.66 -7.29 3.75
CA MET A 64 -14.98 -5.86 3.97
C MET A 64 -15.24 -5.08 2.66
N GLY A 65 -15.39 -5.78 1.53
CA GLY A 65 -15.74 -5.17 0.24
C GLY A 65 -17.17 -4.61 0.20
N LYS A 66 -18.07 -5.10 1.07
CA LYS A 66 -19.44 -4.59 1.23
C LYS A 66 -19.76 -4.45 2.72
N VAL A 67 -20.15 -3.25 3.14
CA VAL A 67 -20.58 -2.96 4.50
C VAL A 67 -22.05 -2.54 4.46
N ASN A 68 -22.90 -3.22 5.23
CA ASN A 68 -24.34 -2.98 5.25
C ASN A 68 -24.71 -1.83 6.20
N THR A 69 -24.09 -0.66 6.00
CA THR A 69 -24.37 0.56 6.78
C THR A 69 -24.89 1.67 5.88
N LEU A 70 -25.86 2.43 6.36
CA LEU A 70 -26.39 3.59 5.66
C LEU A 70 -25.40 4.76 5.79
N GLY A 71 -24.97 5.31 4.66
CA GLY A 71 -24.12 6.50 4.60
C GLY A 71 -22.62 6.23 4.67
N LEU A 72 -21.85 7.07 3.96
CA LEU A 72 -20.39 6.95 3.84
C LEU A 72 -19.67 7.09 5.17
N ALA A 73 -20.16 7.98 6.04
CA ALA A 73 -19.55 8.23 7.35
C ALA A 73 -19.53 6.97 8.23
N GLN A 74 -20.61 6.18 8.21
CA GLN A 74 -20.71 4.98 9.02
C GLN A 74 -19.87 3.83 8.45
N THR A 75 -19.84 3.68 7.13
CA THR A 75 -18.97 2.72 6.43
C THR A 75 -17.49 2.97 6.76
N ASN A 76 -17.06 4.23 6.77
CA ASN A 76 -15.69 4.60 7.13
C ASN A 76 -15.34 4.21 8.58
N LYS A 77 -16.24 4.47 9.53
CA LYS A 77 -16.03 4.04 10.93
C LYS A 77 -15.87 2.53 11.04
N CYS A 78 -16.73 1.76 10.38
CA CYS A 78 -16.65 0.30 10.36
C CYS A 78 -15.32 -0.19 9.75
N MET A 79 -14.91 0.38 8.62
CA MET A 79 -13.64 0.05 7.98
C MET A 79 -12.44 0.32 8.90
N HIS A 80 -12.40 1.49 9.56
CA HIS A 80 -11.33 1.83 10.50
C HIS A 80 -11.31 0.92 11.72
N MET A 81 -12.47 0.59 12.30
CA MET A 81 -12.55 -0.37 13.41
C MET A 81 -11.99 -1.74 13.02
N SER A 82 -12.38 -2.27 11.86
CA SER A 82 -11.86 -3.55 11.36
C SER A 82 -10.36 -3.51 11.11
N ALA A 83 -9.83 -2.41 10.57
CA ALA A 83 -8.39 -2.22 10.37
C ALA A 83 -7.63 -2.23 11.70
N ILE A 84 -8.13 -1.51 12.72
CA ILE A 84 -7.54 -1.47 14.06
C ILE A 84 -7.57 -2.86 14.69
N ALA A 85 -8.71 -3.56 14.65
CA ALA A 85 -8.86 -4.89 15.21
C ALA A 85 -7.89 -5.90 14.58
N TYR A 86 -7.72 -5.87 13.25
CA TYR A 86 -6.74 -6.71 12.57
C TYR A 86 -5.31 -6.38 13.02
N ASN A 87 -4.97 -5.09 13.13
CA ASN A 87 -3.66 -4.66 13.60
C ASN A 87 -3.38 -5.13 15.04
N LEU A 88 -4.37 -5.03 15.93
CA LEU A 88 -4.26 -5.54 17.30
C LEU A 88 -4.04 -7.06 17.33
N LYS A 89 -4.83 -7.83 16.57
CA LYS A 89 -4.65 -9.29 16.44
C LYS A 89 -3.22 -9.63 15.96
N LYS A 90 -2.72 -8.91 14.96
CA LYS A 90 -1.38 -9.10 14.41
C LYS A 90 -0.29 -8.76 15.43
N TYR A 91 -0.48 -7.69 16.20
CA TYR A 91 0.43 -7.28 17.26
C TYR A 91 0.51 -8.32 18.38
N ILE A 92 -0.64 -8.81 18.86
CA ILE A 92 -0.70 -9.88 19.88
C ILE A 92 0.04 -11.14 19.39
N ASN A 93 -0.15 -11.53 18.14
CA ASN A 93 0.54 -12.67 17.54
C ASN A 93 2.03 -12.42 17.30
N PHE A 94 2.47 -11.16 17.20
CA PHE A 94 3.89 -10.81 17.10
C PHE A 94 4.60 -10.93 18.46
N VAL A 95 3.99 -10.37 19.52
CA VAL A 95 4.53 -10.42 20.89
C VAL A 95 4.64 -11.86 21.40
N ASN A 96 3.67 -12.71 21.06
CA ASN A 96 3.63 -14.10 21.51
C ASN A 96 4.54 -15.07 20.71
N LYS A 97 5.34 -14.60 19.75
CA LYS A 97 6.31 -15.45 19.03
C LYS A 97 7.46 -15.82 19.97
N LYS A 98 7.27 -16.87 20.77
CA LYS A 98 8.36 -17.54 21.47
C LYS A 98 9.33 -18.11 20.43
N PRO A 99 10.66 -17.98 20.62
CA PRO A 99 11.63 -18.58 19.72
C PRO A 99 11.37 -20.09 19.63
N LYS A 100 11.19 -20.59 18.39
CA LYS A 100 10.90 -22.01 18.13
C LYS A 100 12.13 -22.90 18.29
N SER A 101 13.32 -22.32 18.44
CA SER A 101 14.58 -23.04 18.65
C SER A 101 15.44 -22.32 19.69
N ILE A 102 16.35 -23.08 20.29
CA ILE A 102 17.30 -22.63 21.31
C ILE A 102 18.19 -21.50 20.76
N ALA A 103 18.54 -21.53 19.47
CA ALA A 103 19.29 -20.46 18.80
C ALA A 103 18.54 -19.11 18.79
N GLY A 104 17.21 -19.13 18.73
CA GLY A 104 16.39 -17.93 18.83
C GLY A 104 16.25 -17.38 20.24
N VAL A 105 16.52 -18.19 21.27
CA VAL A 105 16.56 -17.74 22.69
C VAL A 105 17.90 -17.05 22.97
N ILE A 106 19.02 -17.62 22.49
CA ILE A 106 20.37 -17.12 22.75
C ILE A 106 20.63 -15.75 22.08
N CYS A 107 20.04 -15.50 20.91
CA CYS A 107 20.21 -14.23 20.17
C CYS A 107 19.40 -13.04 20.74
N VAL A 108 18.56 -13.28 21.76
CA VAL A 108 17.73 -12.24 22.40
C VAL A 108 18.37 -11.75 23.73
N PHE A 109 19.47 -12.36 24.17
CA PHE A 109 20.29 -11.92 25.30
C PHE A 109 21.54 -11.18 24.83
#